data_AF-A0A950F941-F1
#
_entry.id   AF-A0A950F941-F1
#
_cell.length_a   1.000
_cell.length_b   1.000
_cell.length_c   1.000
_cell.angle_alpha   90.00
_cell.angle_beta   90.00
_cell.angle_gamma   90.00
#
_symmetry.space_group_name_H-M   'P 1'
#
loop_
_entity.id
_entity.type
_entity.pdbx_description
1 polymer ?
#
loop_
_entity_poly.entity_id
_entity_poly.type
_entity_poly.pdbx_seq_one_letter_code
_entity_poly.pdbx_strand_id
1 'polypeptide(L)'
;SWDQLRKAAATARAMLVAAAAKQWKVPVGELTVSEAVVAHTGAGRKATFGELAGAAAREPVPMDVKLKDPAAFKIVGKDKLPRLDSRAKSTGRQQFAIDVVLPGMMTAVVMRPPLFGGKVSSFDATQAKAVAGVVDVVQIPRGVAVVGRDLWSAKKGRDALKVTWDESGAEKRGTDTLIRDYRALARGTEALTAVQRGDAEAALKHAAKRVDGEFVFPYLAHAPMEPLTAVCRLSADKCERWAGSQLQTIDQMNAAAATGLKPEQVFINTLAAGGTFGRRANGESDFISEVAGIAKATGGKYPVRLIWTREDDITGGRYRPMNYHRISAGIDKDGKVAYLQRVVGQSIVAGTPFEGMMKDGLDPFCVEGNAPDQYDVEHAHVSWTRPQVGVPVLWWRSVGHTHMAFSKEVMIDELAEAAGRDPVEFRLALLGKHPRHAGALKLAAEKAGWDTPFRKERGRGRGVAVHESFGSVVAQVAEVTVSGDKITVDRVVCAVDCGIAVTPDVIRAQMQSGIGYGLSAALYGKITLTDGHVDQSNFHQYQVLRINDMPRIIEVYVVPSTNPPSGVGEPGTPPIAPAVANAVRAATGVRLHTLPFDLAAARSARA
;
A
#
# COMPACT_ATOMS: atom_id res chain seq x y z
N SER A 1 -2.44 -15.24 9.60
CA SER A 1 -2.07 -15.93 10.86
C SER A 1 -3.24 -16.17 11.83
N TRP A 2 -4.50 -16.24 11.39
CA TRP A 2 -5.66 -16.32 12.29
C TRP A 2 -5.65 -17.55 13.20
N ASP A 3 -5.66 -18.75 12.61
CA ASP A 3 -5.70 -19.98 13.40
C ASP A 3 -4.40 -20.25 14.14
N GLN A 4 -3.25 -19.89 13.56
CA GLN A 4 -1.95 -20.00 14.21
C GLN A 4 -1.92 -19.23 15.54
N LEU A 5 -2.37 -17.97 15.55
CA LEU A 5 -2.39 -17.16 16.77
C LEU A 5 -3.42 -17.64 17.78
N ARG A 6 -4.59 -18.12 17.32
CA ARG A 6 -5.60 -18.72 18.21
C ARG A 6 -5.12 -20.01 18.86
N LYS A 7 -4.43 -20.88 18.10
CA LYS A 7 -3.80 -22.09 18.61
C LYS A 7 -2.72 -21.74 19.63
N ALA A 8 -1.80 -20.83 19.29
CA ALA A 8 -0.77 -20.37 20.22
C ALA A 8 -1.37 -19.82 21.54
N ALA A 9 -2.43 -19.00 21.45
CA ALA A 9 -3.11 -18.46 22.63
C ALA A 9 -3.83 -19.55 23.46
N ALA A 10 -4.45 -20.54 22.80
CA ALA A 10 -5.09 -21.66 23.47
C ALA A 10 -4.07 -22.57 24.18
N THR A 11 -2.93 -22.82 23.55
CA THR A 11 -1.78 -23.55 24.11
C THR A 11 -1.22 -22.83 25.34
N ALA A 12 -0.94 -21.52 25.23
CA ALA A 12 -0.48 -20.73 26.36
C ALA A 12 -1.50 -20.75 27.52
N ARG A 13 -2.79 -20.61 27.23
CA ARG A 13 -3.86 -20.72 28.24
C ARG A 13 -3.86 -22.09 28.91
N ALA A 14 -3.71 -23.19 28.16
CA ALA A 14 -3.68 -24.53 28.71
C ALA A 14 -2.49 -24.71 29.68
N MET A 15 -1.30 -24.23 29.31
CA MET A 15 -0.11 -24.26 30.17
C MET A 15 -0.29 -23.43 31.45
N LEU A 16 -0.90 -22.24 31.35
CA LEU A 16 -1.22 -21.40 32.52
C LEU A 16 -2.18 -22.10 33.48
N VAL A 17 -3.21 -22.75 32.96
CA VAL A 17 -4.19 -23.50 33.77
C VAL A 17 -3.55 -24.75 34.39
N ALA A 18 -2.69 -25.47 33.66
CA ALA A 18 -1.95 -26.61 34.18
C ALA A 18 -1.02 -26.23 35.32
N ALA A 19 -0.27 -25.12 35.17
CA ALA A 19 0.59 -24.59 36.22
C ALA A 19 -0.21 -24.23 37.49
N ALA A 20 -1.35 -23.55 37.34
CA ALA A 20 -2.23 -23.24 38.46
C ALA A 20 -2.78 -24.50 39.13
N ALA A 21 -3.27 -25.47 38.35
CA ALA A 21 -3.78 -26.75 38.85
C ALA A 21 -2.73 -27.49 39.69
N LYS A 22 -1.49 -27.52 39.22
CA LYS A 22 -0.35 -28.14 39.92
C LYS A 22 0.01 -27.40 41.21
N GLN A 23 0.12 -26.07 41.18
CA GLN A 23 0.40 -25.26 42.37
C GLN A 23 -0.69 -25.40 43.43
N TRP A 24 -1.95 -25.45 43.00
CA TRP A 24 -3.11 -25.49 43.88
C TRP A 24 -3.57 -26.91 44.22
N LYS A 25 -2.93 -27.93 43.64
CA LYS A 25 -3.28 -29.34 43.83
C LYS A 25 -4.77 -29.61 43.59
N VAL A 26 -5.31 -29.10 42.48
CA VAL A 26 -6.72 -29.28 42.07
C VAL A 26 -6.85 -29.71 40.61
N PRO A 27 -7.93 -30.40 40.23
CA PRO A 27 -8.19 -30.73 38.83
C PRO A 27 -8.31 -29.48 37.94
N VAL A 28 -7.77 -29.57 36.72
CA VAL A 28 -7.88 -28.51 35.69
C VAL A 28 -9.34 -28.13 35.40
N GLY A 29 -10.26 -29.11 35.46
CA GLY A 29 -11.69 -28.89 35.22
C GLY A 29 -12.38 -27.99 36.24
N GLU A 30 -11.80 -27.81 37.43
CA GLU A 30 -12.31 -26.90 38.47
C GLU A 30 -11.79 -25.46 38.32
N LEU A 31 -10.92 -25.22 37.33
CA LEU A 31 -10.31 -23.91 37.09
C LEU A 31 -11.04 -23.15 35.98
N THR A 32 -11.34 -21.89 36.26
CA THR A 32 -11.92 -20.95 35.29
C THR A 32 -10.88 -19.92 34.89
N VAL A 33 -11.08 -19.34 33.70
CA VAL A 33 -10.20 -18.28 33.18
C VAL A 33 -11.04 -17.13 32.69
N SER A 34 -10.85 -15.95 33.26
CA SER A 34 -11.45 -14.70 32.81
C SER A 34 -10.46 -13.56 33.00
N GLU A 35 -10.40 -12.64 32.03
CA GLU A 35 -9.64 -11.38 32.15
C GLU A 35 -8.20 -11.54 32.64
N ALA A 36 -7.48 -12.49 32.03
CA ALA A 36 -6.09 -12.83 32.38
C ALA A 36 -5.88 -13.33 33.82
N VAL A 37 -6.93 -13.84 34.46
CA VAL A 37 -6.90 -14.48 35.79
C VAL A 37 -7.37 -15.93 35.67
N VAL A 38 -6.62 -16.85 36.27
CA VAL A 38 -7.05 -18.22 36.56
C VAL A 38 -7.66 -18.23 37.96
N ALA A 39 -8.81 -18.87 38.14
CA ALA A 39 -9.51 -18.92 39.42
C ALA A 39 -10.05 -20.32 39.72
N HIS A 40 -9.88 -20.77 40.97
CA HIS A 40 -10.53 -21.95 41.54
C HIS A 40 -11.69 -21.49 42.41
N THR A 41 -12.92 -21.58 41.90
CA THR A 41 -14.12 -21.05 42.59
C THR A 41 -14.42 -21.79 43.90
N GLY A 42 -14.12 -23.09 43.98
CA GLY A 42 -14.37 -23.91 45.17
C GLY A 42 -13.52 -23.55 46.39
N ALA A 43 -12.28 -23.06 46.21
CA ALA A 43 -11.37 -22.68 47.31
C ALA A 43 -10.97 -21.20 47.31
N GLY A 44 -11.62 -20.36 46.49
CA GLY A 44 -11.39 -18.90 46.45
C GLY A 44 -10.01 -18.45 45.95
N ARG A 45 -9.19 -19.36 45.38
CA ARG A 45 -7.83 -19.05 44.91
C ARG A 45 -7.84 -18.41 43.53
N LYS A 46 -6.96 -17.43 43.32
CA LYS A 46 -6.79 -16.72 42.05
C LYS A 46 -5.32 -16.42 41.81
N ALA A 47 -4.91 -16.43 40.55
CA ALA A 47 -3.62 -15.92 40.10
C ALA A 47 -3.76 -15.32 38.71
N THR A 48 -3.05 -14.24 38.46
CA THR A 48 -2.92 -13.61 37.16
C THR A 48 -2.04 -14.46 36.23
N PHE A 49 -2.17 -14.24 34.93
CA PHE A 49 -1.28 -14.87 33.95
C PHE A 49 0.19 -14.52 34.19
N GLY A 50 0.49 -13.31 34.67
CA GLY A 50 1.84 -12.87 34.99
C GLY A 50 2.46 -13.67 36.14
N GLU A 51 1.71 -13.88 37.22
CA GLU A 51 2.15 -14.70 38.37
C GLU A 51 2.39 -16.16 37.99
N LEU A 52 1.62 -16.68 37.03
CA LEU A 52 1.74 -18.06 36.57
C LEU A 52 2.77 -18.26 35.43
N ALA A 53 3.19 -17.20 34.75
CA ALA A 53 3.96 -17.29 33.50
C ALA A 53 5.25 -18.09 33.64
N GLY A 54 6.04 -17.85 34.70
CA GLY A 54 7.30 -18.56 34.94
C GLY A 54 7.12 -20.05 35.22
N ALA A 55 6.02 -20.43 35.87
CA ALA A 55 5.68 -21.83 36.11
C ALA A 55 5.12 -22.48 34.83
N ALA A 56 4.22 -21.79 34.13
CA ALA A 56 3.63 -22.25 32.88
C ALA A 56 4.69 -22.53 31.79
N ALA A 57 5.75 -21.72 31.71
CA ALA A 57 6.86 -21.94 30.77
C ALA A 57 7.59 -23.28 30.95
N ARG A 58 7.42 -23.96 32.10
CA ARG A 58 8.00 -25.27 32.40
C ARG A 58 6.99 -26.42 32.22
N GLU A 59 5.74 -26.11 31.94
CA GLU A 59 4.74 -27.14 31.64
C GLU A 59 4.96 -27.70 30.23
N PRO A 60 4.64 -28.98 29.98
CA PRO A 60 4.70 -29.54 28.65
C PRO A 60 3.77 -28.80 27.70
N VAL A 61 4.22 -28.56 26.47
CA VAL A 61 3.41 -27.91 25.43
C VAL A 61 2.34 -28.89 24.93
N PRO A 62 1.03 -28.61 25.10
CA PRO A 62 -0.01 -29.50 24.62
C PRO A 62 -0.04 -29.55 23.09
N MET A 63 -0.11 -30.76 22.52
CA MET A 63 -0.20 -30.98 21.07
C MET A 63 -1.60 -30.67 20.52
N ASP A 64 -2.63 -30.96 21.31
CA ASP A 64 -4.03 -30.71 20.96
C ASP A 64 -4.66 -29.70 21.91
N VAL A 65 -5.23 -28.63 21.33
CA VAL A 65 -5.91 -27.57 22.10
C VAL A 65 -7.24 -27.22 21.46
N LYS A 66 -8.28 -27.17 22.30
CA LYS A 66 -9.61 -26.72 21.86
C LYS A 66 -9.61 -25.21 21.73
N LEU A 67 -9.91 -24.72 20.53
CA LEU A 67 -10.12 -23.29 20.29
C LEU A 67 -11.45 -22.83 20.91
N LYS A 68 -11.46 -21.58 21.36
CA LYS A 68 -12.69 -20.94 21.85
C LYS A 68 -13.70 -20.80 20.70
N ASP A 69 -14.95 -21.17 20.97
CA ASP A 69 -16.08 -20.96 20.09
C ASP A 69 -16.27 -19.46 19.77
N PRO A 70 -16.52 -19.07 18.51
CA PRO A 70 -16.81 -17.68 18.16
C PRO A 70 -17.93 -17.02 18.99
N ALA A 71 -18.97 -17.76 19.39
CA ALA A 71 -20.05 -17.26 20.24
C ALA A 71 -19.55 -16.86 21.65
N ALA A 72 -18.42 -17.40 22.10
CA ALA A 72 -17.79 -17.07 23.36
C ALA A 72 -16.77 -15.92 23.27
N PHE A 73 -16.62 -15.28 22.10
CA PHE A 73 -15.71 -14.15 21.94
C PHE A 73 -16.18 -12.93 22.73
N LYS A 74 -15.29 -12.41 23.58
CA LYS A 74 -15.53 -11.18 24.37
C LYS A 74 -14.99 -9.91 23.71
N ILE A 75 -13.99 -10.04 22.84
CA ILE A 75 -13.25 -8.92 22.21
C ILE A 75 -13.48 -8.90 20.70
N VAL A 76 -13.22 -10.02 20.01
CA VAL A 76 -13.43 -10.13 18.55
C VAL A 76 -14.88 -9.79 18.20
N GLY A 77 -15.08 -8.93 17.20
CA GLY A 77 -16.41 -8.51 16.73
C GLY A 77 -17.06 -7.39 17.55
N LYS A 78 -16.43 -6.93 18.64
CA LYS A 78 -16.95 -5.77 19.39
C LYS A 78 -16.76 -4.50 18.59
N ASP A 79 -17.87 -3.79 18.37
CA ASP A 79 -17.91 -2.62 17.51
C ASP A 79 -16.99 -1.49 18.01
N LYS A 80 -17.06 -1.17 19.31
CA LYS A 80 -16.28 -0.09 19.92
C LYS A 80 -15.23 -0.67 20.87
N LEU A 81 -14.01 -0.82 20.38
CA LEU A 81 -12.84 -1.18 21.19
C LEU A 81 -11.77 -0.09 21.07
N PRO A 82 -11.42 0.61 22.16
CA PRO A 82 -10.37 1.62 22.10
C PRO A 82 -9.04 0.96 21.76
N ARG A 83 -8.31 1.52 20.78
CA ARG A 83 -6.97 1.03 20.48
C ARG A 83 -6.03 1.40 21.62
N LEU A 84 -5.12 0.48 21.95
CA LEU A 84 -4.13 0.64 23.02
C LEU A 84 -3.21 1.86 22.80
N ASP A 85 -2.99 2.26 21.55
CA ASP A 85 -2.12 3.37 21.15
C ASP A 85 -2.84 4.73 21.06
N SER A 86 -4.17 4.78 21.25
CA SER A 86 -4.96 6.00 21.03
C SER A 86 -4.54 7.14 21.95
N ARG A 87 -4.34 6.85 23.24
CA ARG A 87 -4.00 7.87 24.25
C ARG A 87 -2.62 8.48 24.00
N ALA A 88 -1.61 7.65 23.69
CA ALA A 88 -0.27 8.15 23.42
C ALA A 88 -0.23 9.04 22.18
N LYS A 89 -0.94 8.66 21.11
CA LYS A 89 -1.04 9.43 19.86
C LYS A 89 -1.77 10.77 20.05
N SER A 90 -2.90 10.76 20.76
CA SER A 90 -3.72 11.97 21.00
C SER A 90 -3.12 12.96 21.99
N THR A 91 -2.12 12.56 22.78
CA THR A 91 -1.46 13.41 23.78
C THR A 91 -0.04 13.82 23.40
N GLY A 92 0.42 13.48 22.19
CA GLY A 92 1.80 13.75 21.75
C GLY A 92 2.87 12.94 22.49
N ARG A 93 2.48 11.85 23.17
CA ARG A 93 3.40 10.97 23.92
C ARG A 93 3.91 9.78 23.11
N GLN A 94 3.29 9.50 21.96
CA GLN A 94 3.75 8.45 21.05
C GLN A 94 5.12 8.83 20.49
N GLN A 95 6.11 7.97 20.71
CA GLN A 95 7.46 8.16 20.17
C GLN A 95 7.54 7.65 18.74
N PHE A 96 8.11 8.47 17.86
CA PHE A 96 8.55 8.17 16.50
C PHE A 96 10.08 8.27 16.41
N ALA A 97 10.67 7.88 15.28
CA ALA A 97 12.14 7.85 15.19
C ALA A 97 12.77 9.24 15.26
N ILE A 98 12.05 10.28 14.82
CA ILE A 98 12.51 11.67 14.92
C ILE A 98 12.60 12.16 16.38
N ASP A 99 11.79 11.59 17.28
CA ASP A 99 11.73 11.97 18.70
C ASP A 99 12.86 11.37 19.53
N VAL A 100 13.58 10.39 18.99
CA VAL A 100 14.71 9.75 19.68
C VAL A 100 15.81 10.77 19.91
N VAL A 101 16.29 10.84 21.15
CA VAL A 101 17.42 11.67 21.56
C VAL A 101 18.43 10.80 22.30
N LEU A 102 19.68 10.81 21.84
CA LEU A 102 20.80 10.14 22.49
C LEU A 102 21.88 11.15 22.87
N PRO A 103 22.66 10.91 23.94
CA PRO A 103 23.78 11.78 24.30
C PRO A 103 24.76 11.97 23.13
N GLY A 104 25.10 13.21 22.82
CA GLY A 104 26.04 13.57 21.75
C GLY A 104 25.55 13.30 20.32
N MET A 105 24.27 12.98 20.12
CA MET A 105 23.72 12.65 18.81
C MET A 105 23.77 13.83 17.83
N MET A 106 24.15 13.55 16.59
CA MET A 106 24.17 14.50 15.48
C MET A 106 23.02 14.24 14.49
N THR A 107 22.67 15.23 13.70
CA THR A 107 21.67 15.12 12.63
C THR A 107 22.35 15.11 11.26
N ALA A 108 21.96 14.18 10.40
CA ALA A 108 22.47 14.08 9.04
C ALA A 108 21.36 14.28 8.01
N VAL A 109 21.71 14.98 6.93
CA VAL A 109 20.95 15.02 5.67
C VAL A 109 21.87 14.58 4.54
N VAL A 110 21.32 13.97 3.50
CA VAL A 110 22.09 13.45 2.36
C VAL A 110 21.77 14.27 1.11
N MET A 111 22.81 14.66 0.36
CA MET A 111 22.68 15.09 -1.03
C MET A 111 22.77 13.86 -1.92
N ARG A 112 21.67 13.53 -2.60
CA ARG A 112 21.56 12.38 -3.52
C ARG A 112 21.73 12.83 -4.97
N PRO A 113 22.09 11.92 -5.88
CA PRO A 113 22.11 12.23 -7.31
C PRO A 113 20.74 12.75 -7.79
N PRO A 114 20.71 13.78 -8.65
CA PRO A 114 19.45 14.32 -9.18
C PRO A 114 18.77 13.36 -10.15
N LEU A 115 19.54 12.50 -10.83
CA LEU A 115 19.06 11.48 -11.75
C LEU A 115 19.15 10.08 -11.14
N PHE A 116 18.15 9.24 -11.42
CA PHE A 116 18.14 7.85 -10.99
C PHE A 116 19.22 7.04 -11.70
N GLY A 117 20.08 6.36 -10.94
CA GLY A 117 21.25 5.64 -11.46
C GLY A 117 22.54 6.47 -11.46
N GLY A 118 22.46 7.76 -11.15
CA GLY A 118 23.64 8.61 -10.96
C GLY A 118 24.48 8.20 -9.74
N LYS A 119 25.77 8.54 -9.78
CA LYS A 119 26.74 8.25 -8.70
C LYS A 119 27.59 9.47 -8.40
N VAL A 120 28.11 9.56 -7.17
CA VAL A 120 29.10 10.60 -6.83
C VAL A 120 30.37 10.33 -7.63
N SER A 121 30.79 11.26 -8.47
CA SER A 121 32.10 11.25 -9.11
C SER A 121 33.14 11.92 -8.20
N SER A 122 32.83 13.13 -7.73
CA SER A 122 33.65 13.89 -6.77
C SER A 122 32.80 14.92 -6.03
N PHE A 123 33.30 15.48 -4.93
CA PHE A 123 32.62 16.56 -4.21
C PHE A 123 33.63 17.53 -3.57
N ASP A 124 33.20 18.79 -3.40
CA ASP A 124 33.90 19.82 -2.64
C ASP A 124 33.07 20.22 -1.42
N ALA A 125 33.59 19.86 -0.24
CA ALA A 125 32.96 20.11 1.05
C ALA A 125 33.38 21.43 1.72
N THR A 126 34.20 22.26 1.09
CA THR A 126 34.81 23.44 1.71
C THR A 126 33.76 24.40 2.26
N GLN A 127 32.77 24.77 1.43
CA GLN A 127 31.70 25.69 1.82
C GLN A 127 30.73 25.04 2.82
N ALA A 128 30.43 23.75 2.65
CA ALA A 128 29.61 23.00 3.60
C ALA A 128 30.23 22.99 5.01
N LYS A 129 31.55 22.76 5.13
CA LYS A 129 32.28 22.77 6.40
C LYS A 129 32.43 24.15 7.04
N ALA A 130 32.35 25.22 6.24
CA ALA A 130 32.37 26.58 6.75
C ALA A 130 31.06 26.99 7.45
N VAL A 131 29.96 26.25 7.22
CA VAL A 131 28.68 26.49 7.89
C VAL A 131 28.78 26.13 9.37
N ALA A 132 28.52 27.11 10.24
CA ALA A 132 28.51 26.89 11.69
C ALA A 132 27.57 25.76 12.10
N GLY A 133 28.10 24.82 12.89
CA GLY A 133 27.36 23.65 13.38
C GLY A 133 27.46 22.42 12.47
N VAL A 134 28.06 22.51 11.28
CA VAL A 134 28.47 21.32 10.50
C VAL A 134 29.70 20.70 11.16
N VAL A 135 29.68 19.38 11.35
CA VAL A 135 30.69 18.61 12.07
C VAL A 135 31.47 17.71 11.12
N ASP A 136 30.79 17.03 10.20
CA ASP A 136 31.41 16.16 9.21
C ASP A 136 30.68 16.26 7.86
N VAL A 137 31.42 16.00 6.78
CA VAL A 137 30.88 15.80 5.43
C VAL A 137 31.52 14.55 4.88
N VAL A 138 30.73 13.51 4.65
CA VAL A 138 31.21 12.16 4.32
C VAL A 138 30.47 11.59 3.12
N GLN A 139 31.19 10.92 2.23
CA GLN A 139 30.59 10.18 1.14
C GLN A 139 30.06 8.83 1.64
N ILE A 140 28.86 8.47 1.21
CA ILE A 140 28.24 7.15 1.39
C ILE A 140 27.85 6.60 0.00
N PRO A 141 27.51 5.31 -0.15
CA PRO A 141 27.23 4.73 -1.47
C PRO A 141 26.16 5.46 -2.29
N ARG A 142 25.18 6.10 -1.63
CA ARG A 142 24.04 6.78 -2.28
C ARG A 142 24.17 8.30 -2.38
N GLY A 143 25.30 8.89 -1.99
CA GLY A 143 25.45 10.36 -2.01
C GLY A 143 26.48 10.87 -1.02
N VAL A 144 26.36 12.15 -0.69
CA VAL A 144 27.23 12.81 0.31
C VAL A 144 26.37 13.27 1.47
N ALA A 145 26.68 12.77 2.67
CA ALA A 145 26.02 13.15 3.90
C ALA A 145 26.69 14.37 4.53
N VAL A 146 25.89 15.35 4.91
CA VAL A 146 26.30 16.48 5.75
C VAL A 146 25.76 16.26 7.14
N VAL A 147 26.66 16.19 8.11
CA VAL A 147 26.36 15.94 9.52
C VAL A 147 26.54 17.23 10.31
N GLY A 148 25.50 17.64 11.03
CA GLY A 148 25.52 18.83 11.87
C GLY A 148 24.93 18.58 13.26
N ARG A 149 25.12 19.56 14.15
CA ARG A 149 24.58 19.54 15.53
C ARG A 149 23.05 19.54 15.56
N ASP A 150 22.42 20.07 14.52
CA ASP A 150 20.99 20.12 14.33
C ASP A 150 20.64 20.06 12.83
N LEU A 151 19.33 19.92 12.54
CA LEU A 151 18.83 19.83 11.18
C LEU A 151 19.13 21.07 10.34
N TRP A 152 19.10 22.27 10.94
CA TRP A 152 19.25 23.51 10.21
C TRP A 152 20.68 23.71 9.72
N SER A 153 21.67 23.48 10.60
CA SER A 153 23.09 23.49 10.22
C SER A 153 23.39 22.42 9.18
N ALA A 154 22.89 21.19 9.35
CA ALA A 154 23.10 20.11 8.38
C ALA A 154 22.49 20.45 7.00
N LYS A 155 21.28 21.01 6.98
CA LYS A 155 20.61 21.44 5.74
C LYS A 155 21.36 22.58 5.06
N LYS A 156 21.74 23.63 5.79
CA LYS A 156 22.54 24.74 5.23
C LYS A 156 23.88 24.26 4.67
N GLY A 157 24.55 23.34 5.37
CA GLY A 157 25.78 22.73 4.88
C GLY A 157 25.55 21.93 3.60
N ARG A 158 24.46 21.17 3.50
CA ARG A 158 24.07 20.47 2.27
C ARG A 158 23.79 21.42 1.12
N ASP A 159 23.08 22.51 1.38
CA ASP A 159 22.74 23.50 0.37
C ASP A 159 24.00 24.25 -0.15
N ALA A 160 25.09 24.29 0.63
CA ALA A 160 26.39 24.84 0.25
C ALA A 160 27.36 23.81 -0.37
N LEU A 161 27.01 22.52 -0.35
CA LEU A 161 27.84 21.43 -0.86
C LEU A 161 27.85 21.44 -2.39
N LYS A 162 29.03 21.21 -2.98
CA LYS A 162 29.17 21.01 -4.44
C LYS A 162 29.50 19.56 -4.73
N VAL A 163 28.71 18.91 -5.58
CA VAL A 163 28.92 17.52 -6.00
C VAL A 163 28.90 17.44 -7.51
N THR A 164 29.87 16.70 -8.07
CA THR A 164 29.90 16.30 -9.48
C THR A 164 29.37 14.87 -9.57
N TRP A 165 28.38 14.66 -10.42
CA TRP A 165 27.72 13.36 -10.61
C TRP A 165 28.22 12.66 -11.87
N ASP A 166 28.43 11.35 -11.78
CA ASP A 166 28.50 10.47 -12.94
C ASP A 166 27.08 10.02 -13.28
N GLU A 167 26.61 10.43 -14.45
CA GLU A 167 25.25 10.19 -14.96
C GLU A 167 25.24 9.29 -16.20
N SER A 168 26.36 8.60 -16.48
CA SER A 168 26.49 7.73 -17.66
C SER A 168 25.48 6.57 -17.65
N GLY A 169 25.16 6.04 -16.46
CA GLY A 169 24.16 4.99 -16.26
C GLY A 169 22.79 5.48 -15.78
N ALA A 170 22.53 6.79 -15.82
CA ALA A 170 21.31 7.36 -15.27
C ALA A 170 20.14 7.34 -16.27
N GLU A 171 18.91 7.26 -15.76
CA GLU A 171 17.70 7.47 -16.56
C GLU A 171 17.58 8.95 -16.94
N LYS A 172 17.47 9.22 -18.24
CA LYS A 172 17.40 10.58 -18.81
C LYS A 172 16.11 10.86 -19.55
N ARG A 173 15.23 9.87 -19.71
CA ARG A 173 13.95 10.06 -20.42
C ARG A 173 12.95 10.78 -19.53
N GLY A 174 12.23 11.73 -20.12
CA GLY A 174 11.05 12.34 -19.52
C GLY A 174 9.79 11.47 -19.64
N THR A 175 8.75 11.82 -18.89
CA THR A 175 7.49 11.05 -18.81
C THR A 175 6.84 10.82 -20.17
N ASP A 176 6.80 11.82 -21.05
CA ASP A 176 6.17 11.68 -22.37
C ASP A 176 6.88 10.63 -23.24
N THR A 177 8.21 10.57 -23.17
CA THR A 177 9.00 9.54 -23.86
C THR A 177 8.70 8.17 -23.28
N LEU A 178 8.70 8.04 -21.95
CA LEU A 178 8.39 6.77 -21.29
C LEU A 178 6.98 6.27 -21.64
N ILE A 179 5.97 7.14 -21.67
CA ILE A 179 4.60 6.75 -22.06
C ILE A 179 4.54 6.31 -23.52
N ARG A 180 5.26 6.98 -24.44
CA ARG A 180 5.35 6.54 -25.84
C ARG A 180 5.98 5.15 -25.96
N ASP A 181 7.07 4.89 -25.23
CA ASP A 181 7.73 3.59 -25.19
C ASP A 181 6.76 2.50 -24.68
N TYR A 182 6.03 2.78 -23.60
CA TYR A 182 5.06 1.83 -23.03
C TYR A 182 3.92 1.52 -24.01
N ARG A 183 3.39 2.53 -24.71
CA ARG A 183 2.38 2.34 -25.75
C ARG A 183 2.90 1.48 -26.90
N ALA A 184 4.16 1.66 -27.31
CA ALA A 184 4.79 0.84 -28.34
C ALA A 184 4.89 -0.62 -27.89
N LEU A 185 5.36 -0.88 -26.66
CA LEU A 185 5.43 -2.22 -26.06
C LEU A 185 4.05 -2.89 -26.00
N ALA A 186 3.01 -2.13 -25.67
CA ALA A 186 1.64 -2.65 -25.60
C ALA A 186 1.06 -3.05 -26.98
N ARG A 187 1.68 -2.61 -28.07
CA ARG A 187 1.32 -2.95 -29.46
C ARG A 187 2.25 -3.98 -30.08
N GLY A 188 3.38 -4.28 -29.42
CA GLY A 188 4.34 -5.28 -29.85
C GLY A 188 3.88 -6.73 -29.62
N THR A 189 4.63 -7.66 -30.19
CA THR A 189 4.37 -9.11 -30.10
C THR A 189 4.94 -9.74 -28.83
N GLU A 190 5.99 -9.15 -28.24
CA GLU A 190 6.64 -9.66 -27.03
C GLU A 190 5.80 -9.42 -25.77
N ALA A 191 5.37 -10.51 -25.15
CA ALA A 191 4.63 -10.50 -23.90
C ALA A 191 4.62 -11.87 -23.23
N LEU A 192 4.57 -11.87 -21.90
CA LEU A 192 4.34 -13.06 -21.08
C LEU A 192 2.84 -13.21 -20.83
N THR A 193 2.30 -14.40 -21.07
CA THR A 193 0.90 -14.70 -20.78
C THR A 193 0.72 -14.96 -19.30
N ALA A 194 -0.17 -14.20 -18.66
CA ALA A 194 -0.60 -14.41 -17.28
C ALA A 194 -1.85 -15.29 -17.19
N VAL A 195 -2.81 -15.07 -18.08
CA VAL A 195 -4.06 -15.83 -18.15
C VAL A 195 -4.42 -16.09 -19.60
N GLN A 196 -4.79 -17.33 -19.92
CA GLN A 196 -5.42 -17.73 -21.18
C GLN A 196 -6.65 -18.58 -20.88
N ARG A 197 -7.83 -18.18 -21.38
CA ARG A 197 -9.08 -18.94 -21.33
C ARG A 197 -9.75 -18.86 -22.70
N GLY A 198 -10.03 -20.00 -23.31
CA GLY A 198 -10.55 -20.06 -24.68
C GLY A 198 -9.70 -19.23 -25.66
N ASP A 199 -10.35 -18.72 -26.71
CA ASP A 199 -9.77 -17.79 -27.67
C ASP A 199 -10.46 -16.41 -27.59
N ALA A 200 -9.81 -15.45 -26.94
CA ALA A 200 -10.33 -14.09 -26.77
C ALA A 200 -10.33 -13.29 -28.08
N GLU A 201 -9.33 -13.48 -28.94
CA GLU A 201 -9.23 -12.75 -30.20
C GLU A 201 -10.30 -13.17 -31.19
N ALA A 202 -10.56 -14.48 -31.32
CA ALA A 202 -11.64 -15.00 -32.14
C ALA A 202 -13.00 -14.53 -31.61
N ALA A 203 -13.25 -14.63 -30.30
CA ALA A 203 -14.51 -14.19 -29.71
C ALA A 203 -14.76 -12.68 -29.92
N LEU A 204 -13.73 -11.83 -29.82
CA LEU A 204 -13.83 -10.40 -30.08
C LEU A 204 -14.18 -10.05 -31.54
N LYS A 205 -13.83 -10.91 -32.52
CA LYS A 205 -14.25 -10.72 -33.93
C LYS A 205 -15.75 -10.96 -34.13
N HIS A 206 -16.36 -11.76 -33.25
CA HIS A 206 -17.78 -12.10 -33.30
C HIS A 206 -18.64 -11.34 -32.28
N ALA A 207 -18.03 -10.41 -31.52
CA ALA A 207 -18.75 -9.62 -30.53
C ALA A 207 -19.80 -8.72 -31.19
N ALA A 208 -21.01 -8.71 -30.63
CA ALA A 208 -22.11 -7.85 -31.08
C ALA A 208 -21.85 -6.38 -30.70
N LYS A 209 -21.21 -6.16 -29.55
CA LYS A 209 -20.71 -4.86 -29.09
C LYS A 209 -19.27 -5.02 -28.62
N ARG A 210 -18.43 -4.04 -28.95
CA ARG A 210 -17.02 -4.01 -28.59
C ARG A 210 -16.64 -2.63 -28.06
N VAL A 211 -15.77 -2.62 -27.06
CA VAL A 211 -15.16 -1.44 -26.49
C VAL A 211 -13.64 -1.64 -26.39
N ASP A 212 -12.90 -0.61 -26.74
CA ASP A 212 -11.43 -0.57 -26.67
C ASP A 212 -11.01 0.60 -25.76
N GLY A 213 -9.97 0.40 -24.96
CA GLY A 213 -9.47 1.40 -24.02
C GLY A 213 -7.95 1.34 -23.85
N GLU A 214 -7.32 2.51 -23.77
CA GLU A 214 -5.90 2.67 -23.42
C GLU A 214 -5.82 3.41 -22.07
N PHE A 215 -5.29 2.76 -21.04
CA PHE A 215 -5.22 3.30 -19.69
C PHE A 215 -3.80 3.70 -19.32
N VAL A 216 -3.65 4.89 -18.73
CA VAL A 216 -2.35 5.45 -18.37
C VAL A 216 -2.32 5.80 -16.89
N PHE A 217 -1.28 5.33 -16.21
CA PHE A 217 -1.10 5.48 -14.77
C PHE A 217 0.27 6.06 -14.47
N PRO A 218 0.39 7.18 -13.73
CA PRO A 218 1.65 7.86 -13.49
C PRO A 218 2.43 7.16 -12.36
N TYR A 219 3.71 7.49 -12.21
CA TYR A 219 4.40 7.18 -10.96
C TYR A 219 3.68 7.87 -9.78
N LEU A 220 3.63 7.20 -8.62
CA LEU A 220 3.07 7.78 -7.39
C LEU A 220 4.08 7.68 -6.24
N ALA A 221 4.24 8.78 -5.53
CA ALA A 221 4.90 8.79 -4.23
C ALA A 221 3.95 8.32 -3.12
N HIS A 222 4.49 7.69 -2.08
CA HIS A 222 3.75 7.27 -0.90
C HIS A 222 3.30 8.44 -0.02
N ALA A 223 4.10 9.51 0.00
CA ALA A 223 3.81 10.75 0.72
C ALA A 223 3.36 10.54 2.19
N PRO A 224 4.02 9.68 3.01
CA PRO A 224 3.68 9.54 4.43
C PRO A 224 3.87 10.88 5.15
N MET A 225 3.05 11.21 6.15
CA MET A 225 3.17 12.48 6.87
C MET A 225 4.53 12.64 7.55
N GLU A 226 5.06 11.56 8.13
CA GLU A 226 6.46 11.48 8.58
C GLU A 226 7.35 11.01 7.42
N PRO A 227 8.26 11.87 6.90
CA PRO A 227 9.32 11.47 5.97
C PRO A 227 10.20 10.36 6.56
N LEU A 228 11.03 9.74 5.73
CA LEU A 228 11.95 8.71 6.22
C LEU A 228 12.96 9.27 7.24
N THR A 229 13.08 8.56 8.35
CA THR A 229 14.03 8.87 9.40
C THR A 229 14.45 7.60 10.15
N ALA A 230 15.70 7.59 10.58
CA ALA A 230 16.26 6.53 11.41
C ALA A 230 17.40 7.08 12.27
N VAL A 231 17.60 6.47 13.44
CA VAL A 231 18.76 6.71 14.30
C VAL A 231 19.65 5.49 14.31
N CYS A 232 20.97 5.67 14.26
CA CYS A 232 21.97 4.63 14.40
C CYS A 232 23.02 5.04 15.45
N ARG A 233 23.38 4.09 16.33
CA ARG A 233 24.55 4.16 17.21
C ARG A 233 25.44 2.98 16.89
N LEU A 234 26.69 3.25 16.50
CA LEU A 234 27.65 2.26 16.08
C LEU A 234 28.86 2.21 17.03
N SER A 235 29.22 1.03 17.48
CA SER A 235 30.52 0.69 18.10
C SER A 235 31.26 -0.32 17.23
N ALA A 236 32.46 -0.74 17.67
CA ALA A 236 33.27 -1.74 16.98
C ALA A 236 32.56 -3.10 16.80
N ASP A 237 31.63 -3.43 17.70
CA ASP A 237 31.01 -4.74 17.81
C ASP A 237 29.47 -4.70 17.83
N LYS A 238 28.86 -3.51 17.71
CA LYS A 238 27.41 -3.33 17.86
C LYS A 238 26.87 -2.20 17.00
N CYS A 239 25.76 -2.45 16.31
CA CYS A 239 24.94 -1.44 15.65
C CYS A 239 23.54 -1.43 16.27
N GLU A 240 23.20 -0.37 16.98
CA GLU A 240 21.85 -0.17 17.52
C GLU A 240 21.09 0.82 16.62
N ARG A 241 19.88 0.46 16.21
CA ARG A 241 19.04 1.33 15.37
C ARG A 241 17.65 1.54 15.94
N TRP A 242 17.09 2.72 15.68
CA TRP A 242 15.71 3.10 15.99
C TRP A 242 15.02 3.60 14.74
N ALA A 243 13.91 2.96 14.36
CA ALA A 243 13.15 3.31 13.17
C ALA A 243 11.75 2.69 13.20
N GLY A 244 10.81 3.32 12.48
CA GLY A 244 9.66 2.58 11.95
C GLY A 244 10.14 1.61 10.87
N SER A 245 9.71 0.35 10.92
CA SER A 245 10.15 -0.70 9.98
C SER A 245 8.98 -1.58 9.56
N GLN A 246 8.97 -2.00 8.29
CA GLN A 246 8.05 -3.01 7.77
C GLN A 246 8.73 -4.34 7.42
N LEU A 247 10.07 -4.37 7.35
CA LEU A 247 10.87 -5.54 6.99
C LEU A 247 12.08 -5.66 7.93
N GLN A 248 11.82 -5.96 9.20
CA GLN A 248 12.85 -5.96 10.25
C GLN A 248 14.05 -6.84 9.90
N THR A 249 13.81 -8.03 9.37
CA THR A 249 14.86 -8.99 8.99
C THR A 249 15.75 -8.45 7.87
N ILE A 250 15.16 -7.88 6.81
CA ILE A 250 15.92 -7.31 5.68
C ILE A 250 16.71 -6.07 6.14
N ASP A 251 16.07 -5.20 6.93
CA ASP A 251 16.75 -4.06 7.52
C ASP A 251 17.94 -4.46 8.41
N GLN A 252 17.85 -5.59 9.14
CA GLN A 252 18.95 -6.10 9.96
C GLN A 252 20.15 -6.45 9.08
N MET A 253 19.89 -7.22 8.02
CA MET A 253 20.90 -7.69 7.10
C MET A 253 21.58 -6.52 6.37
N ASN A 254 20.78 -5.55 5.91
CA ASN A 254 21.29 -4.39 5.20
C ASN A 254 22.08 -3.44 6.11
N ALA A 255 21.64 -3.24 7.36
CA ALA A 255 22.41 -2.49 8.35
C ALA A 255 23.76 -3.18 8.65
N ALA A 256 23.75 -4.51 8.83
CA ALA A 256 24.95 -5.31 9.08
C ALA A 256 25.95 -5.17 7.92
N ALA A 257 25.48 -5.31 6.68
CA ALA A 257 26.29 -5.11 5.48
C ALA A 257 26.86 -3.69 5.37
N ALA A 258 26.03 -2.66 5.62
CA ALA A 258 26.46 -1.26 5.57
C ALA A 258 27.54 -0.95 6.61
N THR A 259 27.45 -1.50 7.83
CA THR A 259 28.45 -1.30 8.89
C THR A 259 29.66 -2.23 8.74
N GLY A 260 29.51 -3.37 8.07
CA GLY A 260 30.50 -4.45 8.06
C GLY A 260 30.46 -5.33 9.32
N LEU A 261 29.32 -5.36 10.01
CA LEU A 261 29.07 -6.22 11.17
C LEU A 261 28.30 -7.48 10.76
N LYS A 262 28.15 -8.44 11.67
CA LYS A 262 27.27 -9.59 11.49
C LYS A 262 25.83 -9.26 11.89
N PRO A 263 24.80 -9.95 11.36
CA PRO A 263 23.40 -9.70 11.71
C PRO A 263 23.11 -9.75 13.22
N GLU A 264 23.71 -10.68 13.95
CA GLU A 264 23.55 -10.84 15.41
C GLU A 264 24.12 -9.65 16.22
N GLN A 265 24.94 -8.80 15.60
CA GLN A 265 25.48 -7.58 16.19
C GLN A 265 24.60 -6.34 15.92
N VAL A 266 23.51 -6.50 15.14
CA VAL A 266 22.57 -5.43 14.83
C VAL A 266 21.31 -5.56 15.68
N PHE A 267 21.04 -4.54 16.50
CA PHE A 267 19.91 -4.46 17.41
C PHE A 267 18.84 -3.52 16.86
N ILE A 268 17.60 -4.02 16.82
CA ILE A 268 16.46 -3.33 16.22
C ILE A 268 15.53 -2.81 17.31
N ASN A 269 15.40 -1.49 17.40
CA ASN A 269 14.37 -0.83 18.20
C ASN A 269 13.26 -0.35 17.25
N THR A 270 12.20 -1.15 17.12
CA THR A 270 11.06 -0.79 16.26
C THR A 270 10.20 0.27 16.95
N LEU A 271 10.01 1.41 16.29
CA LEU A 271 9.15 2.50 16.76
C LEU A 271 7.88 2.62 15.91
N ALA A 272 6.95 3.45 16.35
CA ALA A 272 5.82 3.85 15.51
C ALA A 272 6.33 4.61 14.26
N ALA A 273 5.57 4.52 13.17
CA ALA A 273 5.82 5.27 11.94
C ALA A 273 4.63 6.19 11.65
N GLY A 274 4.89 7.42 11.19
CA GLY A 274 3.88 8.40 10.79
C GLY A 274 3.32 8.14 9.39
N GLY A 275 2.92 6.89 9.14
CA GLY A 275 2.50 6.38 7.83
C GLY A 275 3.67 5.76 7.06
N THR A 276 3.36 4.88 6.11
CA THR A 276 4.37 4.24 5.25
C THR A 276 3.80 3.90 3.88
N PHE A 277 2.59 3.33 3.86
CA PHE A 277 1.87 2.99 2.64
C PHE A 277 2.65 2.09 1.66
N GLY A 278 3.69 1.39 2.13
CA GLY A 278 4.62 0.58 1.34
C GLY A 278 6.07 1.10 1.34
N ARG A 279 6.30 2.39 1.64
CA ARG A 279 7.62 3.05 1.46
C ARG A 279 8.76 2.43 2.27
N ARG A 280 8.46 2.00 3.51
CA ARG A 280 9.44 1.37 4.43
C ARG A 280 9.59 -0.13 4.24
N ALA A 281 8.80 -0.75 3.36
CA ALA A 281 8.96 -2.15 3.01
C ALA A 281 9.92 -2.30 1.82
N ASN A 282 11.13 -1.75 1.88
CA ASN A 282 12.02 -1.74 0.71
C ASN A 282 13.18 -2.73 0.87
N GLY A 283 13.52 -3.45 -0.21
CA GLY A 283 14.52 -4.53 -0.18
C GLY A 283 15.96 -4.07 0.07
N GLU A 284 16.27 -2.81 -0.19
CA GLU A 284 17.60 -2.21 0.05
C GLU A 284 17.73 -1.55 1.43
N SER A 285 16.63 -1.48 2.17
CA SER A 285 16.46 -0.70 3.39
C SER A 285 17.10 0.70 3.30
N ASP A 286 16.84 1.43 2.21
CA ASP A 286 17.58 2.63 1.80
C ASP A 286 17.92 3.60 2.94
N PHE A 287 16.93 4.05 3.71
CA PHE A 287 17.15 4.95 4.85
C PHE A 287 17.90 4.32 6.03
N ILE A 288 17.78 3.00 6.23
CA ILE A 288 18.54 2.25 7.25
C ILE A 288 19.99 2.09 6.80
N SER A 289 20.21 1.70 5.56
CA SER A 289 21.52 1.54 4.93
C SER A 289 22.28 2.87 4.89
N GLU A 290 21.59 3.98 4.60
CA GLU A 290 22.18 5.32 4.65
C GLU A 290 22.62 5.69 6.07
N VAL A 291 21.75 5.60 7.09
CA VAL A 291 22.14 6.01 8.45
C VAL A 291 23.27 5.14 9.01
N ALA A 292 23.26 3.84 8.71
CA ALA A 292 24.32 2.90 9.07
C ALA A 292 25.64 3.23 8.34
N GLY A 293 25.56 3.54 7.04
CA GLY A 293 26.71 3.98 6.23
C GLY A 293 27.32 5.28 6.73
N ILE A 294 26.49 6.25 7.16
CA ILE A 294 26.97 7.51 7.75
C ILE A 294 27.66 7.25 9.09
N ALA A 295 27.07 6.42 9.95
CA ALA A 295 27.69 6.03 11.22
C ALA A 295 29.05 5.35 11.01
N LYS A 296 29.18 4.49 10.00
CA LYS A 296 30.47 3.89 9.61
C LYS A 296 31.46 4.91 9.06
N ALA A 297 31.04 5.77 8.13
CA ALA A 297 31.90 6.75 7.48
C ALA A 297 32.42 7.82 8.44
N THR A 298 31.68 8.09 9.52
CA THR A 298 32.11 8.96 10.63
C THR A 298 32.94 8.22 11.68
N GLY A 299 33.16 6.91 11.53
CA GLY A 299 33.94 6.09 12.46
C GLY A 299 33.24 5.79 13.78
N GLY A 300 31.90 5.90 13.83
CA GLY A 300 31.12 5.68 15.06
C GLY A 300 31.35 6.74 16.14
N LYS A 301 31.90 7.92 15.79
CA LYS A 301 32.24 9.01 16.74
C LYS A 301 31.05 9.47 17.60
N TYR A 302 29.84 9.40 17.06
CA TYR A 302 28.61 9.84 17.72
C TYR A 302 27.41 9.08 17.13
N PRO A 303 26.27 8.98 17.85
CA PRO A 303 25.02 8.53 17.26
C PRO A 303 24.55 9.50 16.17
N VAL A 304 23.94 8.98 15.11
CA VAL A 304 23.47 9.76 13.96
C VAL A 304 21.97 9.57 13.78
N ARG A 305 21.23 10.67 13.70
CA ARG A 305 19.86 10.70 13.20
C ARG A 305 19.85 11.17 11.76
N LEU A 306 19.46 10.29 10.84
CA LEU A 306 19.16 10.65 9.46
C LEU A 306 17.75 11.23 9.37
N ILE A 307 17.62 12.36 8.70
CA ILE A 307 16.34 12.96 8.34
C ILE A 307 16.30 13.14 6.82
N TRP A 308 15.33 12.49 6.17
CA TRP A 308 14.93 12.89 4.83
C TRP A 308 14.03 14.11 4.95
N THR A 309 14.35 15.17 4.20
CA THR A 309 13.40 16.28 4.03
C THR A 309 12.19 15.81 3.23
N ARG A 310 11.11 16.59 3.20
CA ARG A 310 9.95 16.25 2.35
C ARG A 310 10.37 16.20 0.88
N GLU A 311 11.24 17.13 0.48
CA GLU A 311 11.83 17.20 -0.84
C GLU A 311 12.59 15.92 -1.17
N ASP A 312 13.41 15.42 -0.24
CA ASP A 312 14.10 14.13 -0.41
C ASP A 312 13.11 12.96 -0.51
N ASP A 313 12.05 12.94 0.31
CA ASP A 313 11.06 11.85 0.34
C ASP A 313 10.24 11.75 -0.94
N ILE A 314 9.89 12.89 -1.55
CA ILE A 314 9.16 12.93 -2.82
C ILE A 314 10.09 12.64 -4.01
N THR A 315 11.31 13.17 -4.02
CA THR A 315 12.23 13.05 -5.17
C THR A 315 13.10 11.79 -5.13
N GLY A 316 13.33 11.21 -3.95
CA GLY A 316 14.31 10.15 -3.73
C GLY A 316 13.91 8.76 -4.24
N GLY A 317 12.86 8.68 -5.06
CA GLY A 317 12.46 7.46 -5.76
C GLY A 317 11.75 6.44 -4.88
N ARG A 318 11.55 5.24 -5.44
CA ARG A 318 10.68 4.16 -4.91
C ARG A 318 9.20 4.47 -5.11
N TYR A 319 8.80 4.72 -6.35
CA TYR A 319 7.42 5.04 -6.69
C TYR A 319 6.58 3.78 -6.91
N ARG A 320 5.25 3.91 -6.77
CA ARG A 320 4.35 3.00 -7.49
C ARG A 320 4.72 3.05 -8.98
N PRO A 321 4.92 1.92 -9.67
CA PRO A 321 5.26 1.94 -11.08
C PRO A 321 4.26 2.72 -11.93
N MET A 322 4.79 3.45 -12.92
CA MET A 322 4.00 3.86 -14.08
C MET A 322 3.50 2.59 -14.78
N ASN A 323 2.25 2.62 -15.22
CA ASN A 323 1.62 1.49 -15.92
C ASN A 323 0.87 1.98 -17.15
N TYR A 324 0.82 1.13 -18.16
CA TYR A 324 0.02 1.32 -19.37
C TYR A 324 -0.75 0.05 -19.67
N HIS A 325 -2.06 0.15 -19.85
CA HIS A 325 -2.88 -1.00 -20.24
C HIS A 325 -3.55 -0.73 -21.58
N ARG A 326 -3.61 -1.75 -22.43
CA ARG A 326 -4.49 -1.78 -23.61
C ARG A 326 -5.51 -2.88 -23.41
N ILE A 327 -6.78 -2.55 -23.50
CA ILE A 327 -7.88 -3.49 -23.29
C ILE A 327 -8.82 -3.45 -24.49
N SER A 328 -9.23 -4.62 -24.96
CA SER A 328 -10.35 -4.83 -25.87
C SER A 328 -11.32 -5.78 -25.21
N ALA A 329 -12.56 -5.35 -25.01
CA ALA A 329 -13.61 -6.17 -24.43
C ALA A 329 -14.83 -6.18 -25.34
N GLY A 330 -15.53 -7.31 -25.41
CA GLY A 330 -16.70 -7.46 -26.25
C GLY A 330 -17.75 -8.34 -25.60
N ILE A 331 -18.99 -8.16 -26.03
CA ILE A 331 -20.13 -8.96 -25.61
C ILE A 331 -20.86 -9.46 -26.85
N ASP A 332 -21.14 -10.75 -26.89
CA ASP A 332 -21.90 -11.36 -27.98
C ASP A 332 -23.42 -11.21 -27.78
N LYS A 333 -24.21 -11.73 -28.72
CA LYS A 333 -25.67 -11.69 -28.69
C LYS A 333 -26.29 -12.49 -27.53
N ASP A 334 -25.54 -13.45 -26.98
CA ASP A 334 -25.96 -14.33 -25.91
C ASP A 334 -25.51 -13.80 -24.53
N GLY A 335 -24.87 -12.63 -24.52
CA GLY A 335 -24.41 -11.94 -23.32
C GLY A 335 -23.06 -12.41 -22.78
N LYS A 336 -22.32 -13.24 -23.54
CA LYS A 336 -21.00 -13.73 -23.13
C LYS A 336 -19.93 -12.69 -23.41
N VAL A 337 -19.03 -12.52 -22.45
CA VAL A 337 -17.94 -11.54 -22.51
C VAL A 337 -16.66 -12.18 -23.03
N ALA A 338 -15.98 -11.46 -23.93
CA ALA A 338 -14.59 -11.69 -24.31
C ALA A 338 -13.72 -10.54 -23.82
N TYR A 339 -12.51 -10.84 -23.32
CA TYR A 339 -11.64 -9.85 -22.69
C TYR A 339 -10.16 -10.06 -23.03
N LEU A 340 -9.57 -9.12 -23.75
CA LEU A 340 -8.15 -9.12 -24.12
C LEU A 340 -7.46 -7.93 -23.46
N GLN A 341 -6.41 -8.18 -22.68
CA GLN A 341 -5.65 -7.15 -22.00
C GLN A 341 -4.14 -7.36 -22.14
N ARG A 342 -3.46 -6.28 -22.52
CA ARG A 342 -2.00 -6.14 -22.45
C ARG A 342 -1.63 -5.12 -21.38
N VAL A 343 -0.79 -5.53 -20.43
CA VAL A 343 -0.24 -4.68 -19.37
C VAL A 343 1.23 -4.40 -19.67
N VAL A 344 1.65 -3.15 -19.54
CA VAL A 344 3.06 -2.75 -19.55
C VAL A 344 3.37 -2.02 -18.26
N GLY A 345 4.31 -2.57 -17.48
CA GLY A 345 4.64 -2.04 -16.16
C GLY A 345 5.94 -2.63 -15.62
N GLN A 346 6.71 -1.82 -14.88
CA GLN A 346 7.93 -2.29 -14.23
C GLN A 346 7.60 -3.34 -13.16
N SER A 347 8.39 -4.41 -13.10
CA SER A 347 8.36 -5.34 -11.98
C SER A 347 8.90 -4.67 -10.71
N ILE A 348 8.23 -4.90 -9.59
CA ILE A 348 8.66 -4.42 -8.28
C ILE A 348 9.55 -5.43 -7.55
N VAL A 349 9.62 -6.67 -8.02
CA VAL A 349 10.40 -7.76 -7.39
C VAL A 349 11.60 -8.21 -8.20
N ALA A 350 11.62 -8.03 -9.52
CA ALA A 350 12.74 -8.46 -10.36
C ALA A 350 14.04 -7.74 -9.99
N GLY A 351 15.14 -8.50 -9.88
CA GLY A 351 16.44 -7.98 -9.42
C GLY A 351 16.46 -7.53 -7.95
N THR A 352 15.50 -7.97 -7.12
CA THR A 352 15.45 -7.70 -5.68
C THR A 352 15.50 -9.00 -4.87
N PRO A 353 15.65 -8.96 -3.54
CA PRO A 353 15.52 -10.16 -2.70
C PRO A 353 14.18 -10.90 -2.82
N PHE A 354 13.18 -10.31 -3.49
CA PHE A 354 11.86 -10.89 -3.71
C PHE A 354 11.69 -11.51 -5.11
N GLU A 355 12.73 -11.56 -5.93
CA GLU A 355 12.67 -12.09 -7.31
C GLU A 355 12.14 -13.53 -7.37
N GLY A 356 12.38 -14.34 -6.32
CA GLY A 356 11.83 -15.69 -6.20
C GLY A 356 10.29 -15.77 -6.12
N MET A 357 9.59 -14.64 -6.00
CA MET A 357 8.12 -14.57 -6.12
C MET A 357 7.64 -14.57 -7.57
N MET A 358 8.53 -14.30 -8.53
CA MET A 358 8.23 -14.40 -9.96
C MET A 358 8.07 -15.87 -10.38
N LYS A 359 7.21 -16.11 -11.37
CA LYS A 359 6.98 -17.44 -11.93
C LYS A 359 7.14 -17.37 -13.44
N ASP A 360 8.03 -18.17 -14.00
CA ASP A 360 8.28 -18.22 -15.45
C ASP A 360 8.56 -16.83 -16.07
N GLY A 361 9.27 -15.98 -15.32
CA GLY A 361 9.57 -14.61 -15.71
C GLY A 361 8.43 -13.60 -15.51
N LEU A 362 7.22 -14.03 -15.14
CA LEU A 362 6.08 -13.17 -14.83
C LEU A 362 6.16 -12.65 -13.39
N ASP A 363 5.98 -11.34 -13.22
CA ASP A 363 5.73 -10.73 -11.91
C ASP A 363 4.22 -10.79 -11.59
N PRO A 364 3.78 -11.58 -10.59
CA PRO A 364 2.36 -11.70 -10.27
C PRO A 364 1.74 -10.37 -9.83
N PHE A 365 2.52 -9.46 -9.25
CA PHE A 365 2.03 -8.16 -8.77
C PHE A 365 1.71 -7.20 -9.91
N CYS A 366 2.13 -7.48 -11.15
CA CYS A 366 1.77 -6.68 -12.32
C CYS A 366 0.40 -7.08 -12.90
N VAL A 367 -0.11 -8.27 -12.56
CA VAL A 367 -1.30 -8.87 -13.18
C VAL A 367 -2.37 -9.32 -12.18
N GLU A 368 -2.14 -9.10 -10.89
CA GLU A 368 -3.09 -9.42 -9.82
C GLU A 368 -4.41 -8.64 -9.93
N GLY A 369 -5.52 -9.28 -9.56
CA GLY A 369 -6.85 -8.67 -9.58
C GLY A 369 -7.40 -8.42 -10.99
N ASN A 370 -6.91 -9.13 -12.00
CA ASN A 370 -7.37 -9.02 -13.39
C ASN A 370 -8.85 -9.45 -13.57
N ALA A 371 -9.41 -9.24 -14.76
CA ALA A 371 -10.80 -9.54 -15.06
C ALA A 371 -11.17 -11.03 -14.94
N PRO A 372 -10.46 -11.97 -15.61
CA PRO A 372 -10.83 -13.38 -15.53
C PRO A 372 -10.73 -13.97 -14.11
N ASP A 373 -9.91 -13.42 -13.22
CA ASP A 373 -9.85 -13.91 -11.83
C ASP A 373 -11.03 -13.46 -10.96
N GLN A 374 -11.74 -12.39 -11.37
CA GLN A 374 -12.88 -11.84 -10.63
C GLN A 374 -14.24 -12.14 -11.26
N TYR A 375 -14.30 -12.18 -12.59
CA TYR A 375 -15.53 -12.32 -13.36
C TYR A 375 -15.51 -13.62 -14.17
N ASP A 376 -16.70 -14.19 -14.34
CA ASP A 376 -16.98 -15.32 -15.21
C ASP A 376 -16.84 -14.90 -16.68
N VAL A 377 -15.59 -14.94 -17.17
CA VAL A 377 -15.23 -14.65 -18.57
C VAL A 377 -14.65 -15.92 -19.20
N GLU A 378 -15.37 -16.47 -20.19
CA GLU A 378 -15.00 -17.72 -20.88
C GLU A 378 -13.82 -17.51 -21.84
N HIS A 379 -13.78 -16.36 -22.52
CA HIS A 379 -12.78 -16.01 -23.52
C HIS A 379 -11.93 -14.85 -23.02
N ALA A 380 -10.75 -15.14 -22.47
CA ALA A 380 -9.88 -14.13 -21.89
C ALA A 380 -8.40 -14.37 -22.20
N HIS A 381 -7.67 -13.29 -22.47
CA HIS A 381 -6.21 -13.29 -22.50
C HIS A 381 -5.67 -12.06 -21.77
N VAL A 382 -4.86 -12.30 -20.75
CA VAL A 382 -4.15 -11.25 -20.00
C VAL A 382 -2.67 -11.50 -20.16
N SER A 383 -1.95 -10.48 -20.61
CA SER A 383 -0.53 -10.58 -20.89
C SER A 383 0.22 -9.36 -20.35
N TRP A 384 1.51 -9.54 -20.05
CA TRP A 384 2.36 -8.52 -19.46
C TRP A 384 3.69 -8.39 -20.20
N THR A 385 4.15 -7.16 -20.37
CA THR A 385 5.46 -6.83 -20.91
C THR A 385 6.21 -5.96 -19.90
N ARG A 386 7.45 -6.35 -19.58
CA ARG A 386 8.32 -5.59 -18.68
C ARG A 386 9.09 -4.52 -19.46
N PRO A 387 8.89 -3.22 -19.18
CA PRO A 387 9.68 -2.15 -19.76
C PRO A 387 11.06 -2.04 -19.08
N GLN A 388 12.06 -1.55 -19.82
CA GLN A 388 13.37 -1.21 -19.27
C GLN A 388 13.40 0.28 -18.91
N VAL A 389 13.39 0.59 -17.61
CA VAL A 389 13.36 1.96 -17.08
C VAL A 389 14.22 2.05 -15.82
N GLY A 390 15.05 3.09 -15.72
CA GLY A 390 15.97 3.27 -14.59
C GLY A 390 15.36 3.90 -13.34
N VAL A 391 14.09 4.33 -13.38
CA VAL A 391 13.35 4.88 -12.23
C VAL A 391 13.08 3.76 -11.20
N PRO A 392 13.53 3.86 -9.94
CA PRO A 392 13.28 2.86 -8.92
C PRO A 392 11.80 2.81 -8.52
N VAL A 393 11.25 1.61 -8.50
CA VAL A 393 9.87 1.35 -8.11
C VAL A 393 9.76 0.56 -6.81
N LEU A 394 8.58 0.59 -6.21
CA LEU A 394 8.22 -0.12 -4.99
C LEU A 394 6.70 -0.33 -4.94
N TRP A 395 6.25 -1.31 -4.16
CA TRP A 395 4.82 -1.39 -3.81
C TRP A 395 4.35 -0.10 -3.15
N TRP A 396 3.16 0.32 -3.53
CA TRP A 396 2.38 1.41 -2.96
C TRP A 396 1.04 0.81 -2.55
N ARG A 397 0.40 1.32 -1.48
CA ARG A 397 -0.80 0.71 -0.88
C ARG A 397 -1.75 0.12 -1.92
N SER A 398 -1.97 -1.19 -1.85
CA SER A 398 -2.74 -2.03 -2.77
C SER A 398 -2.02 -2.46 -4.05
N VAL A 399 -0.69 -2.31 -4.12
CA VAL A 399 0.23 -2.86 -5.12
C VAL A 399 -0.33 -2.75 -6.56
N GLY A 400 -0.52 -3.86 -7.27
CA GLY A 400 -1.00 -3.89 -8.65
C GLY A 400 -2.51 -3.71 -8.78
N HIS A 401 -3.25 -4.02 -7.71
CA HIS A 401 -4.70 -3.83 -7.67
C HIS A 401 -5.11 -2.37 -7.97
N THR A 402 -4.26 -1.38 -7.69
CA THR A 402 -4.57 0.04 -7.94
C THR A 402 -4.78 0.40 -9.41
N HIS A 403 -3.97 -0.15 -10.32
CA HIS A 403 -4.13 0.08 -11.77
C HIS A 403 -5.01 -1.00 -12.42
N MET A 404 -4.97 -2.23 -11.88
CA MET A 404 -5.81 -3.31 -12.39
C MET A 404 -7.30 -3.08 -12.10
N ALA A 405 -7.67 -2.71 -10.87
CA ALA A 405 -9.06 -2.41 -10.53
C ALA A 405 -9.62 -1.27 -11.38
N PHE A 406 -8.86 -0.19 -11.55
CA PHE A 406 -9.29 0.95 -12.36
C PHE A 406 -9.60 0.55 -13.80
N SER A 407 -8.62 -0.03 -14.49
CA SER A 407 -8.75 -0.39 -15.90
C SER A 407 -9.83 -1.45 -16.13
N LYS A 408 -9.89 -2.49 -15.29
CA LYS A 408 -10.92 -3.53 -15.32
C LYS A 408 -12.31 -2.96 -15.10
N GLU A 409 -12.53 -2.28 -13.97
CA GLU A 409 -13.88 -1.87 -13.56
C GLU A 409 -14.44 -0.75 -14.43
N VAL A 410 -13.59 0.10 -15.00
CA VAL A 410 -14.03 1.05 -16.04
C VAL A 410 -14.43 0.30 -17.31
N MET A 411 -13.60 -0.63 -17.82
CA MET A 411 -13.96 -1.37 -19.04
C MET A 411 -15.22 -2.21 -18.91
N ILE A 412 -15.47 -2.82 -17.75
CA ILE A 412 -16.72 -3.55 -17.48
C ILE A 412 -17.93 -2.60 -17.49
N ASP A 413 -17.78 -1.37 -16.99
CA ASP A 413 -18.82 -0.34 -17.06
C ASP A 413 -19.09 0.13 -18.49
N GLU A 414 -18.02 0.31 -19.28
CA GLU A 414 -18.14 0.65 -20.70
C GLU A 414 -18.83 -0.44 -21.51
N LEU A 415 -18.56 -1.69 -21.19
CA LEU A 415 -19.23 -2.83 -21.80
C LEU A 415 -20.70 -2.93 -21.38
N ALA A 416 -21.02 -2.67 -20.11
CA ALA A 416 -22.40 -2.61 -19.63
C ALA A 416 -23.22 -1.53 -20.37
N GLU A 417 -22.66 -0.33 -20.52
CA GLU A 417 -23.30 0.75 -21.28
C GLU A 417 -23.47 0.38 -22.76
N ALA A 418 -22.44 -0.19 -23.39
CA ALA A 418 -22.52 -0.63 -24.79
C ALA A 418 -23.59 -1.71 -25.01
N ALA A 419 -23.84 -2.53 -24.01
CA ALA A 419 -24.91 -3.54 -23.97
C ALA A 419 -26.28 -2.95 -23.60
N GLY A 420 -26.37 -1.68 -23.20
CA GLY A 420 -27.61 -1.06 -22.71
C GLY A 420 -28.12 -1.66 -21.39
N ARG A 421 -27.20 -2.17 -20.54
CA ARG A 421 -27.53 -2.86 -19.29
C ARG A 421 -27.12 -2.03 -18.08
N ASP A 422 -27.86 -2.16 -16.98
CA ASP A 422 -27.48 -1.56 -15.71
C ASP A 422 -26.12 -2.08 -15.23
N PRO A 423 -25.20 -1.22 -14.77
CA PRO A 423 -23.84 -1.62 -14.42
C PRO A 423 -23.73 -2.51 -13.17
N VAL A 424 -24.69 -2.47 -12.23
CA VAL A 424 -24.75 -3.40 -11.09
C VAL A 424 -25.24 -4.76 -11.59
N GLU A 425 -26.36 -4.80 -12.33
CA GLU A 425 -26.92 -6.04 -12.88
C GLU A 425 -25.95 -6.74 -13.82
N PHE A 426 -25.24 -5.97 -14.65
CA PHE A 426 -24.23 -6.48 -15.57
C PHE A 426 -23.10 -7.19 -14.82
N ARG A 427 -22.55 -6.56 -13.78
CA ARG A 427 -21.52 -7.16 -12.93
C ARG A 427 -22.05 -8.41 -12.22
N LEU A 428 -23.27 -8.37 -11.68
CA LEU A 428 -23.87 -9.53 -11.00
C LEU A 428 -24.02 -10.74 -11.92
N ALA A 429 -24.37 -10.53 -13.18
CA ALA A 429 -24.46 -11.60 -14.18
C ALA A 429 -23.10 -12.27 -14.46
N LEU A 430 -21.99 -11.57 -14.22
CA LEU A 430 -20.62 -12.08 -14.38
C LEU A 430 -20.02 -12.61 -13.07
N LEU A 431 -20.76 -12.63 -11.97
CA LEU A 431 -20.27 -13.05 -10.64
C LEU A 431 -20.92 -14.35 -10.15
N GLY A 432 -21.42 -15.18 -11.07
CA GLY A 432 -22.13 -16.43 -10.74
C GLY A 432 -21.29 -17.38 -9.88
N LYS A 433 -19.99 -17.49 -10.15
CA LYS A 433 -19.05 -18.30 -9.35
C LYS A 433 -18.39 -17.54 -8.19
N HIS A 434 -18.78 -16.30 -7.96
CA HIS A 434 -18.12 -15.38 -7.03
C HIS A 434 -19.11 -14.78 -6.00
N PRO A 435 -19.74 -15.61 -5.14
CA PRO A 435 -20.82 -15.17 -4.26
C PRO A 435 -20.43 -14.07 -3.27
N ARG A 436 -19.17 -14.03 -2.81
CA ARG A 436 -18.65 -12.96 -1.93
C ARG A 436 -18.63 -11.59 -2.63
N HIS A 437 -18.23 -11.57 -3.90
CA HIS A 437 -18.27 -10.37 -4.74
C HIS A 437 -19.69 -9.92 -4.99
N ALA A 438 -20.58 -10.85 -5.37
CA ALA A 438 -21.99 -10.55 -5.53
C ALA A 438 -22.61 -10.02 -4.23
N GLY A 439 -22.26 -10.59 -3.08
CA GLY A 439 -22.74 -10.15 -1.76
C GLY A 439 -22.29 -8.73 -1.41
N ALA A 440 -21.00 -8.42 -1.56
CA ALA A 440 -20.48 -7.07 -1.32
C ALA A 440 -21.09 -6.04 -2.28
N LEU A 441 -21.20 -6.37 -3.58
CA LEU A 441 -21.80 -5.52 -4.59
C LEU A 441 -23.28 -5.22 -4.30
N LYS A 442 -24.07 -6.26 -3.98
CA LYS A 442 -25.48 -6.10 -3.59
C LYS A 442 -25.63 -5.22 -2.37
N LEU A 443 -24.83 -5.43 -1.33
CA LEU A 443 -24.90 -4.63 -0.11
C LEU A 443 -24.56 -3.15 -0.38
N ALA A 444 -23.52 -2.87 -1.17
CA ALA A 444 -23.17 -1.50 -1.54
C ALA A 444 -24.28 -0.83 -2.35
N ALA A 445 -24.86 -1.52 -3.34
CA ALA A 445 -25.95 -1.03 -4.16
C ALA A 445 -27.22 -0.76 -3.33
N GLU A 446 -27.61 -1.68 -2.44
CA GLU A 446 -28.73 -1.53 -1.51
C GLU A 446 -28.55 -0.29 -0.64
N LYS A 447 -27.39 -0.15 0.02
CA LYS A 447 -27.13 0.98 0.93
C LYS A 447 -26.96 2.32 0.23
N ALA A 448 -26.58 2.31 -1.06
CA ALA A 448 -26.58 3.49 -1.89
C ALA A 448 -27.98 3.88 -2.39
N GLY A 449 -28.98 3.01 -2.24
CA GLY A 449 -30.30 3.18 -2.84
C GLY A 449 -30.20 3.16 -4.37
N TRP A 450 -29.48 2.18 -4.93
CA TRP A 450 -29.24 2.08 -6.37
C TRP A 450 -30.55 2.07 -7.18
N ASP A 451 -31.53 1.30 -6.72
CA ASP A 451 -32.84 1.14 -7.38
C ASP A 451 -33.82 2.28 -7.08
N THR A 452 -33.39 3.30 -6.32
CA THR A 452 -34.21 4.49 -6.09
C THR A 452 -33.91 5.56 -7.13
N PRO A 453 -34.91 6.39 -7.55
CA PRO A 453 -34.68 7.44 -8.54
C PRO A 453 -33.52 8.37 -8.16
N PHE A 454 -32.44 8.32 -8.94
CA PHE A 454 -31.28 9.19 -8.76
C PHE A 454 -31.45 10.48 -9.57
N ARG A 455 -31.46 11.62 -8.87
CA ARG A 455 -31.56 12.94 -9.52
C ARG A 455 -30.26 13.27 -10.26
N LYS A 456 -30.27 13.09 -11.59
CA LYS A 456 -29.15 13.39 -12.52
C LYS A 456 -29.00 14.89 -12.86
N GLU A 457 -29.78 15.77 -12.24
CA GLU A 457 -29.70 17.20 -12.48
C GLU A 457 -28.33 17.78 -12.11
N ARG A 458 -27.91 18.86 -12.80
CA ARG A 458 -26.71 19.65 -12.48
C ARG A 458 -25.38 18.87 -12.54
N GLY A 459 -25.24 17.98 -13.53
CA GLY A 459 -24.00 17.23 -13.73
C GLY A 459 -23.75 16.18 -12.64
N ARG A 460 -24.81 15.68 -12.00
CA ARG A 460 -24.71 14.61 -11.01
C ARG A 460 -24.66 13.24 -11.66
N GLY A 461 -23.80 12.39 -11.12
CA GLY A 461 -23.64 11.01 -11.57
C GLY A 461 -23.42 10.06 -10.41
N ARG A 462 -23.72 8.78 -10.67
CA ARG A 462 -23.50 7.70 -9.72
C ARG A 462 -22.81 6.56 -10.45
N GLY A 463 -21.76 6.00 -9.85
CA GLY A 463 -20.93 4.95 -10.43
C GLY A 463 -20.57 3.90 -9.40
N VAL A 464 -20.24 2.71 -9.87
CA VAL A 464 -20.00 1.53 -9.04
C VAL A 464 -18.73 0.80 -9.47
N ALA A 465 -18.06 0.18 -8.50
CA ALA A 465 -16.96 -0.74 -8.74
C ALA A 465 -16.89 -1.80 -7.63
N VAL A 466 -16.43 -3.02 -7.97
CA VAL A 466 -16.15 -4.08 -7.00
C VAL A 466 -14.78 -4.68 -7.26
N HIS A 467 -14.02 -4.98 -6.21
CA HIS A 467 -12.69 -5.54 -6.33
C HIS A 467 -12.29 -6.43 -5.16
N GLU A 468 -11.69 -7.58 -5.43
CA GLU A 468 -10.99 -8.38 -4.42
C GLU A 468 -9.49 -8.05 -4.38
N SER A 469 -8.98 -7.85 -3.17
CA SER A 469 -7.55 -7.77 -2.90
C SER A 469 -7.26 -8.28 -1.49
N PHE A 470 -6.12 -8.97 -1.31
CA PHE A 470 -5.68 -9.48 0.00
C PHE A 470 -6.74 -10.35 0.72
N GLY A 471 -7.55 -11.08 -0.04
CA GLY A 471 -8.64 -11.96 0.42
C GLY A 471 -9.92 -11.24 0.89
N SER A 472 -9.98 -9.93 0.76
CA SER A 472 -11.17 -9.12 1.07
C SER A 472 -11.79 -8.59 -0.20
N VAL A 473 -13.12 -8.60 -0.25
CA VAL A 473 -13.88 -8.03 -1.36
C VAL A 473 -14.48 -6.70 -0.95
N VAL A 474 -14.25 -5.66 -1.74
CA VAL A 474 -14.77 -4.32 -1.48
C VAL A 474 -15.56 -3.83 -2.69
N ALA A 475 -16.80 -3.40 -2.44
CA ALA A 475 -17.62 -2.71 -3.43
C ALA A 475 -17.85 -1.27 -2.99
N GLN A 476 -17.75 -0.32 -3.92
CA GLN A 476 -17.96 1.10 -3.66
C GLN A 476 -18.92 1.69 -4.69
N VAL A 477 -19.88 2.45 -4.21
CA VAL A 477 -20.75 3.31 -5.01
C VAL A 477 -20.36 4.76 -4.73
N ALA A 478 -19.94 5.50 -5.74
CA ALA A 478 -19.60 6.91 -5.66
C ALA A 478 -20.72 7.76 -6.28
N GLU A 479 -21.11 8.82 -5.59
CA GLU A 479 -21.91 9.91 -6.14
C GLU A 479 -21.02 11.13 -6.34
N VAL A 480 -21.13 11.75 -7.52
CA VAL A 480 -20.31 12.91 -7.90
C VAL A 480 -21.18 14.03 -8.44
N THR A 481 -20.66 15.25 -8.33
CA THR A 481 -21.16 16.43 -9.02
C THR A 481 -20.05 17.00 -9.90
N VAL A 482 -20.35 17.21 -11.18
CA VAL A 482 -19.44 17.83 -12.14
C VAL A 482 -19.93 19.24 -12.47
N SER A 483 -19.07 20.24 -12.23
CA SER A 483 -19.32 21.64 -12.56
C SER A 483 -18.17 22.20 -13.38
N GLY A 484 -18.42 22.51 -14.66
CA GLY A 484 -17.33 22.78 -15.60
C GLY A 484 -16.44 21.54 -15.71
N ASP A 485 -15.14 21.72 -15.44
CA ASP A 485 -14.14 20.64 -15.37
C ASP A 485 -13.88 20.13 -13.95
N LYS A 486 -14.52 20.72 -12.93
CA LYS A 486 -14.34 20.32 -11.54
C LYS A 486 -15.18 19.10 -11.21
N ILE A 487 -14.51 18.05 -10.73
CA ILE A 487 -15.13 16.85 -10.16
C ILE A 487 -15.21 17.02 -8.64
N THR A 488 -16.40 16.89 -8.06
CA THR A 488 -16.61 16.81 -6.61
C THR A 488 -17.18 15.43 -6.29
N VAL A 489 -16.55 14.72 -5.35
CA VAL A 489 -17.09 13.45 -4.83
C VAL A 489 -17.98 13.78 -3.64
N ASP A 490 -19.28 13.57 -3.76
CA ASP A 490 -20.24 14.01 -2.75
C ASP A 490 -20.40 12.96 -1.64
N ARG A 491 -20.53 11.68 -2.05
CA ARG A 491 -20.82 10.56 -1.17
C ARG A 491 -20.17 9.29 -1.69
N VAL A 492 -19.66 8.46 -0.78
CA VAL A 492 -19.18 7.11 -1.08
C VAL A 492 -19.84 6.12 -0.12
N VAL A 493 -20.51 5.12 -0.68
CA VAL A 493 -21.02 3.96 0.06
C VAL A 493 -20.10 2.78 -0.21
N CYS A 494 -19.55 2.19 0.85
CA CYS A 494 -18.58 1.10 0.78
C CYS A 494 -19.13 -0.13 1.50
N ALA A 495 -19.10 -1.29 0.84
CA ALA A 495 -19.31 -2.58 1.47
C ALA A 495 -18.00 -3.38 1.45
N VAL A 496 -17.67 -4.05 2.55
CA VAL A 496 -16.46 -4.90 2.67
C VAL A 496 -16.81 -6.27 3.22
N ASP A 497 -16.46 -7.33 2.48
CA ASP A 497 -16.39 -8.70 2.98
C ASP A 497 -14.92 -9.03 3.29
N CYS A 498 -14.58 -9.12 4.58
CA CYS A 498 -13.26 -9.50 5.07
C CYS A 498 -13.30 -10.74 5.98
N GLY A 499 -14.31 -11.60 5.81
CA GLY A 499 -14.60 -12.68 6.77
C GLY A 499 -15.04 -12.14 8.14
N ILE A 500 -14.69 -12.85 9.22
CA ILE A 500 -14.98 -12.42 10.59
C ILE A 500 -14.37 -11.03 10.86
N ALA A 501 -15.23 -10.06 11.17
CA ALA A 501 -14.80 -8.71 11.52
C ALA A 501 -14.12 -8.68 12.90
N VAL A 502 -12.79 -8.67 12.95
CA VAL A 502 -12.05 -8.70 14.23
C VAL A 502 -12.30 -7.45 15.07
N THR A 503 -12.18 -6.27 14.45
CA THR A 503 -12.46 -4.97 15.08
C THR A 503 -13.20 -4.08 14.08
N PRO A 504 -14.55 -4.13 14.06
CA PRO A 504 -15.38 -3.44 13.07
C PRO A 504 -15.05 -1.96 12.88
N ASP A 505 -14.82 -1.21 13.96
CA ASP A 505 -14.49 0.21 13.86
C ASP A 505 -13.16 0.49 13.15
N VAL A 506 -12.13 -0.31 13.44
CA VAL A 506 -10.83 -0.20 12.74
C VAL A 506 -10.96 -0.59 11.27
N ILE A 507 -11.82 -1.56 10.94
CA ILE A 507 -12.12 -1.92 9.55
C ILE A 507 -12.76 -0.73 8.82
N ARG A 508 -13.75 -0.08 9.44
CA ARG A 508 -14.39 1.11 8.85
C ARG A 508 -13.40 2.25 8.65
N ALA A 509 -12.58 2.55 9.66
CA ALA A 509 -11.53 3.56 9.57
C ALA A 509 -10.51 3.24 8.45
N GLN A 510 -10.16 1.97 8.28
CA GLN A 510 -9.27 1.51 7.22
C GLN A 510 -9.87 1.69 5.82
N MET A 511 -11.17 1.40 5.64
CA MET A 511 -11.87 1.63 4.37
C MET A 511 -11.96 3.13 4.04
N GLN A 512 -12.33 3.96 5.01
CA GLN A 512 -12.36 5.43 4.88
C GLN A 512 -10.98 5.97 4.48
N SER A 513 -9.92 5.47 5.14
CA SER A 513 -8.54 5.81 4.79
C SER A 513 -8.16 5.35 3.38
N GLY A 514 -8.56 4.15 2.96
CA GLY A 514 -8.31 3.63 1.61
C GLY A 514 -8.99 4.48 0.54
N ILE A 515 -10.25 4.86 0.75
CA ILE A 515 -11.03 5.74 -0.13
C ILE A 515 -10.32 7.08 -0.30
N GLY A 516 -9.94 7.75 0.80
CA GLY A 516 -9.20 9.02 0.73
C GLY A 516 -7.85 8.90 0.03
N TYR A 517 -7.11 7.82 0.28
CA TYR A 517 -5.80 7.58 -0.33
C TYR A 517 -5.91 7.31 -1.85
N GLY A 518 -6.92 6.53 -2.27
CA GLY A 518 -7.19 6.26 -3.68
C GLY A 518 -7.70 7.49 -4.43
N LEU A 519 -8.54 8.31 -3.80
CA LEU A 519 -8.97 9.61 -4.35
C LEU A 519 -7.81 10.59 -4.53
N SER A 520 -6.83 10.58 -3.62
CA SER A 520 -5.61 11.39 -3.78
C SER A 520 -4.88 11.06 -5.07
N ALA A 521 -4.75 9.77 -5.42
CA ALA A 521 -4.15 9.35 -6.68
C ALA A 521 -5.04 9.67 -7.88
N ALA A 522 -6.35 9.47 -7.75
CA ALA A 522 -7.29 9.66 -8.84
C ALA A 522 -7.48 11.14 -9.23
N LEU A 523 -7.41 12.07 -8.29
CA LEU A 523 -7.67 13.49 -8.54
C LEU A 523 -6.41 14.34 -8.71
N TYR A 524 -5.27 13.94 -8.12
CA TYR A 524 -4.09 14.82 -8.06
C TYR A 524 -2.75 14.11 -8.25
N GLY A 525 -2.58 12.90 -7.70
CA GLY A 525 -1.27 12.27 -7.55
C GLY A 525 -0.60 11.92 -8.88
N LYS A 526 0.57 12.52 -9.14
CA LYS A 526 1.48 12.14 -10.22
C LYS A 526 2.91 12.57 -9.90
N ILE A 527 3.85 11.70 -10.19
CA ILE A 527 5.26 12.04 -10.35
C ILE A 527 5.57 12.02 -11.85
N THR A 528 6.07 13.14 -12.35
CA THR A 528 6.51 13.30 -13.74
C THR A 528 8.01 13.60 -13.80
N LEU A 529 8.59 13.38 -14.97
CA LEU A 529 10.00 13.60 -15.23
C LEU A 529 10.21 14.49 -16.45
N THR A 530 11.13 15.45 -16.32
CA THR A 530 11.72 16.24 -17.41
C THR A 530 13.21 15.92 -17.49
N ASP A 531 13.67 15.39 -18.62
CA ASP A 531 15.07 14.96 -18.81
C ASP A 531 15.60 14.07 -17.66
N GLY A 532 14.76 13.16 -17.17
CA GLY A 532 15.05 12.26 -16.05
C GLY A 532 14.95 12.87 -14.65
N HIS A 533 14.75 14.18 -14.52
CA HIS A 533 14.57 14.88 -13.24
C HIS A 533 13.12 14.83 -12.79
N VAL A 534 12.89 14.61 -11.50
CA VAL A 534 11.55 14.62 -10.90
C VAL A 534 11.02 16.06 -10.83
N ASP A 535 9.84 16.32 -11.39
CA ASP A 535 9.27 17.68 -11.45
C ASP A 535 8.62 18.13 -10.13
N GLN A 536 8.13 17.18 -9.32
CA GLN A 536 7.47 17.47 -8.05
C GLN A 536 8.43 17.26 -6.87
N SER A 537 8.49 18.25 -5.97
CA SER A 537 9.36 18.20 -4.78
C SER A 537 8.59 18.16 -3.46
N ASN A 538 7.40 18.73 -3.36
CA ASN A 538 6.66 18.82 -2.09
C ASN A 538 5.15 18.94 -2.36
N PHE A 539 4.30 18.98 -1.31
CA PHE A 539 2.83 18.92 -1.40
C PHE A 539 2.14 20.07 -2.15
N HIS A 540 2.87 21.13 -2.50
CA HIS A 540 2.36 22.18 -3.39
C HIS A 540 2.47 21.78 -4.87
N GLN A 541 3.35 20.83 -5.22
CA GLN A 541 3.51 20.26 -6.56
C GLN A 541 2.97 18.82 -6.65
N TYR A 542 3.21 17.99 -5.63
CA TYR A 542 2.59 16.68 -5.45
C TYR A 542 1.40 16.80 -4.49
N GLN A 543 0.27 17.31 -4.99
CA GLN A 543 -0.89 17.54 -4.16
C GLN A 543 -1.47 16.21 -3.64
N VAL A 544 -1.58 16.11 -2.32
CA VAL A 544 -2.38 15.08 -1.65
C VAL A 544 -3.80 15.61 -1.42
N LEU A 545 -4.77 14.69 -1.38
CA LEU A 545 -6.17 15.04 -1.13
C LEU A 545 -6.32 15.87 0.15
N ARG A 546 -7.09 16.96 0.06
CA ARG A 546 -7.36 17.87 1.17
C ARG A 546 -8.76 17.65 1.72
N ILE A 547 -9.01 18.13 2.94
CA ILE A 547 -10.27 17.89 3.64
C ILE A 547 -11.49 18.48 2.89
N ASN A 548 -11.30 19.56 2.13
CA ASN A 548 -12.33 20.18 1.31
C ASN A 548 -12.70 19.36 0.06
N ASP A 549 -11.84 18.43 -0.35
CA ASP A 549 -12.03 17.55 -1.52
C ASP A 549 -12.36 16.10 -1.11
N MET A 550 -12.31 15.79 0.19
CA MET A 550 -12.83 14.53 0.72
C MET A 550 -14.35 14.45 0.52
N PRO A 551 -14.91 13.24 0.29
CA PRO A 551 -16.35 13.06 0.25
C PRO A 551 -16.99 13.53 1.55
N ARG A 552 -18.09 14.28 1.44
CA ARG A 552 -18.80 14.76 2.64
C ARG A 552 -19.37 13.61 3.47
N ILE A 553 -19.73 12.51 2.80
CA ILE A 553 -20.31 11.32 3.42
C ILE A 553 -19.54 10.10 2.95
N ILE A 554 -18.97 9.34 3.90
CA ILE A 554 -18.42 8.00 3.65
C ILE A 554 -19.09 7.02 4.61
N GLU A 555 -19.89 6.12 4.05
CA GLU A 555 -20.54 5.05 4.81
C GLU A 555 -19.83 3.72 4.54
N VAL A 556 -19.53 2.97 5.59
CA VAL A 556 -18.85 1.68 5.46
C VAL A 556 -19.67 0.60 6.16
N TYR A 557 -20.05 -0.41 5.40
CA TYR A 557 -20.82 -1.55 5.82
C TYR A 557 -19.96 -2.81 5.73
N VAL A 558 -19.87 -3.57 6.82
CA VAL A 558 -19.15 -4.85 6.84
C VAL A 558 -20.15 -5.96 6.54
N VAL A 559 -19.88 -6.77 5.51
CA VAL A 559 -20.71 -7.92 5.15
C VAL A 559 -20.63 -8.96 6.28
N PRO A 560 -21.74 -9.38 6.89
CA PRO A 560 -21.73 -10.43 7.90
C PRO A 560 -21.14 -11.73 7.33
N SER A 561 -20.16 -12.31 8.01
CA SER A 561 -19.46 -13.51 7.52
C SER A 561 -18.88 -14.34 8.66
N THR A 562 -18.88 -15.65 8.47
CA THR A 562 -18.21 -16.63 9.34
C THR A 562 -16.90 -17.15 8.73
N ASN A 563 -16.51 -16.66 7.54
CA ASN A 563 -15.25 -17.05 6.91
C ASN A 563 -14.05 -16.59 7.75
N PRO A 564 -12.90 -17.27 7.65
CA PRO A 564 -11.67 -16.79 8.27
C PRO A 564 -11.38 -15.33 7.91
N PRO A 565 -10.91 -14.50 8.86
CA PRO A 565 -10.64 -13.09 8.60
C PRO A 565 -9.52 -12.92 7.58
N SER A 566 -9.66 -11.95 6.70
CA SER A 566 -8.69 -11.56 5.67
C SER A 566 -8.17 -10.14 5.88
N GLY A 567 -7.28 -9.67 4.98
CA GLY A 567 -6.59 -8.40 5.14
C GLY A 567 -7.49 -7.19 4.88
N VAL A 568 -7.37 -6.12 5.68
CA VAL A 568 -8.13 -4.85 5.50
C VAL A 568 -7.22 -3.62 5.34
N GLY A 569 -5.90 -3.83 5.27
CA GLY A 569 -4.91 -2.74 5.17
C GLY A 569 -5.05 -1.91 3.89
N GLU A 570 -5.38 -2.59 2.79
CA GLU A 570 -5.29 -2.11 1.41
C GLU A 570 -6.61 -2.14 0.62
N PRO A 571 -7.58 -3.05 0.87
CA PRO A 571 -8.74 -3.24 -0.03
C PRO A 571 -9.68 -2.06 -0.24
N GLY A 572 -9.65 -1.04 0.63
CA GLY A 572 -10.46 0.17 0.44
C GLY A 572 -9.96 1.09 -0.68
N THR A 573 -8.70 0.96 -1.11
CA THR A 573 -8.08 1.85 -2.11
C THR A 573 -8.49 1.54 -3.55
N PRO A 574 -8.49 0.27 -4.04
CA PRO A 574 -8.67 -0.01 -5.46
C PRO A 574 -10.01 0.41 -6.08
N PRO A 575 -11.18 0.22 -5.44
CA PRO A 575 -12.46 0.47 -6.10
C PRO A 575 -12.83 1.95 -6.28
N ILE A 576 -12.17 2.88 -5.58
CA ILE A 576 -12.66 4.27 -5.53
C ILE A 576 -12.46 5.02 -6.85
N ALA A 577 -11.29 4.88 -7.47
CA ALA A 577 -10.99 5.54 -8.75
C ALA A 577 -11.97 5.10 -9.85
N PRO A 578 -12.21 3.79 -10.10
CA PRO A 578 -13.19 3.40 -11.13
C PRO A 578 -14.62 3.80 -10.76
N ALA A 579 -15.04 3.71 -9.50
CA ALA A 579 -16.37 4.15 -9.09
C ALA A 579 -16.61 5.64 -9.41
N VAL A 580 -15.61 6.50 -9.17
CA VAL A 580 -15.66 7.93 -9.52
C VAL A 580 -15.64 8.15 -11.03
N ALA A 581 -14.77 7.46 -11.78
CA ALA A 581 -14.73 7.58 -13.24
C ALA A 581 -16.06 7.19 -13.88
N ASN A 582 -16.66 6.07 -13.44
CA ASN A 582 -17.97 5.61 -13.88
C ASN A 582 -19.07 6.62 -13.53
N ALA A 583 -18.99 7.24 -12.35
CA ALA A 583 -19.93 8.28 -11.94
C ALA A 583 -19.80 9.55 -12.80
N VAL A 584 -18.58 9.99 -13.11
CA VAL A 584 -18.33 11.15 -13.99
C VAL A 584 -18.83 10.87 -15.40
N ARG A 585 -18.63 9.65 -15.91
CA ARG A 585 -19.18 9.23 -17.20
C ARG A 585 -20.70 9.22 -17.18
N ALA A 586 -21.34 8.69 -16.14
CA ALA A 586 -22.79 8.72 -15.99
C ALA A 586 -23.36 10.16 -15.93
N ALA A 587 -22.58 11.12 -15.42
CA ALA A 587 -22.94 12.54 -15.36
C ALA A 587 -22.74 13.30 -16.69
N THR A 588 -21.71 12.94 -17.47
CA THR A 588 -21.20 13.80 -18.56
C THR A 588 -21.04 13.11 -19.91
N GLY A 589 -21.07 11.78 -19.94
CA GLY A 589 -20.69 10.95 -21.08
C GLY A 589 -19.19 10.95 -21.40
N VAL A 590 -18.33 11.59 -20.60
CA VAL A 590 -16.87 11.63 -20.83
C VAL A 590 -16.21 10.40 -20.21
N ARG A 591 -15.29 9.78 -20.95
CA ARG A 591 -14.49 8.63 -20.49
C ARG A 591 -13.19 9.13 -19.87
N LEU A 592 -12.82 8.55 -18.73
CA LEU A 592 -11.58 8.85 -18.03
C LEU A 592 -10.73 7.59 -17.96
N HIS A 593 -9.68 7.50 -18.77
CA HIS A 593 -8.75 6.35 -18.80
C HIS A 593 -7.35 6.68 -18.27
N THR A 594 -7.09 7.95 -17.98
CA THR A 594 -5.81 8.43 -17.47
C THR A 594 -5.97 8.92 -16.04
N LEU A 595 -5.04 8.52 -15.17
CA LEU A 595 -4.89 9.11 -13.84
C LEU A 595 -3.73 10.13 -13.82
N PRO A 596 -3.81 11.18 -13.00
CA PRO A 596 -5.04 11.67 -12.37
C PRO A 596 -6.06 12.14 -13.41
N PHE A 597 -7.32 12.27 -13.01
CA PHE A 597 -8.40 12.70 -13.89
C PHE A 597 -8.17 14.14 -14.36
N ASP A 598 -8.18 14.31 -15.69
CA ASP A 598 -8.18 15.61 -16.35
C ASP A 598 -9.40 15.66 -17.28
N LEU A 599 -10.48 16.24 -16.77
CA LEU A 599 -11.75 16.29 -17.49
C LEU A 599 -11.69 17.23 -18.71
N ALA A 600 -10.89 18.30 -18.63
CA ALA A 600 -10.71 19.25 -19.73
C ALA A 600 -9.96 18.58 -20.89
N ALA A 601 -8.86 17.88 -20.59
CA ALA A 601 -8.12 17.10 -21.58
C ALA A 601 -8.98 15.99 -22.19
N ALA A 602 -9.75 15.26 -21.37
CA ALA A 602 -10.62 14.19 -21.83
C ALA A 602 -11.75 14.68 -22.76
N ARG A 603 -12.32 15.87 -22.50
CA ARG A 603 -13.29 16.51 -23.40
C ARG A 603 -12.65 16.91 -24.72
N SER A 604 -11.44 17.46 -24.68
CA SER A 604 -10.71 17.91 -25.87
C SER A 604 -10.32 16.75 -26.78
N ALA A 605 -10.02 15.58 -26.23
CA ALA A 605 -9.73 14.38 -27.02
C ALA A 605 -10.97 13.75 -27.69
N ARG A 606 -12.18 14.16 -27.28
CA ARG A 606 -13.46 13.69 -27.84
C ARG A 606 -13.99 14.61 -28.96
N ALA A 607 -13.69 15.90 -28.90
CA ALA A 607 -14.03 16.88 -29.93
C ALA A 607 -13.14 16.68 -31.16
#